data_AF-A0A7K4FTS3-F1
#
_entry.id   AF-A0A7K4FTS3-F1
#
_cell.length_a   1.000
_cell.length_b   1.000
_cell.length_c   1.000
_cell.angle_alpha   90.00
_cell.angle_beta   90.00
_cell.angle_gamma   90.00
#
_symmetry.space_group_name_H-M   'P 1'
#
loop_
_entity.id
_entity.type
_entity.pdbx_description
1 polymer ?
#
loop_
_entity_poly.entity_id
_entity_poly.type
_entity_poly.pdbx_seq_one_letter_code
_entity_poly.pdbx_strand_id
1 'polypeptide(L)'
;STEFKDKEECVKDFQMAKPKVGQIIRKEMEGRKFTLFKKVELEGQVEMSVAIDKHTASSEKGMLFAYEYKFPEKMWALAQPGEVLDSVDRIFIGRGKSRGFGWVDVRKKKEIDVEEEGKGKYYCLSQCVPTLFGKTYFQVDKIYGDLSYYISWFTNDEHEGYRPSFKALKEGSIIQGERTKENPPLLSAGLNFAIKIEDLTTLLRWQA
;
A
#
# COMPACT_ATOMS: atom_id res chain seq x y z
N SER A 1 -11.40 -14.40 30.72
CA SER A 1 -12.41 -15.15 29.96
C SER A 1 -13.54 -14.19 29.66
N THR A 2 -13.58 -13.66 28.45
CA THR A 2 -14.69 -12.82 28.00
C THR A 2 -15.22 -13.51 26.75
N GLU A 3 -16.34 -14.21 26.93
CA GLU A 3 -17.05 -14.90 25.86
C GLU A 3 -17.40 -13.90 24.78
N PHE A 4 -16.88 -14.15 23.57
CA PHE A 4 -17.31 -13.46 22.37
C PHE A 4 -18.78 -13.80 22.15
N LYS A 5 -19.65 -12.83 22.46
CA LYS A 5 -21.07 -12.84 22.11
C LYS A 5 -21.28 -13.16 20.63
N ASP A 6 -22.43 -13.76 20.39
CA ASP A 6 -22.81 -14.54 19.22
C ASP A 6 -22.24 -14.14 17.85
N LYS A 7 -21.82 -15.17 17.12
CA LYS A 7 -21.27 -15.12 15.76
C LYS A 7 -22.18 -14.43 14.73
N GLU A 8 -23.48 -14.25 15.03
CA GLU A 8 -24.44 -13.54 14.18
C GLU A 8 -24.46 -12.02 14.41
N GLU A 9 -24.14 -11.55 15.62
CA GLU A 9 -24.09 -10.13 15.96
C GLU A 9 -22.91 -9.44 15.25
N CYS A 10 -21.77 -10.15 15.18
CA CYS A 10 -20.55 -9.70 14.51
C CYS A 10 -20.74 -9.47 13.00
N VAL A 11 -21.69 -10.18 12.36
CA VAL A 11 -21.99 -10.05 10.92
C VAL A 11 -22.90 -8.84 10.64
N LYS A 12 -23.82 -8.52 11.56
CA LYS A 12 -24.71 -7.35 11.43
C LYS A 12 -23.95 -6.02 11.59
N ASP A 13 -23.03 -5.95 12.55
CA ASP A 13 -22.16 -4.77 12.72
C ASP A 13 -21.21 -4.54 11.53
N PHE A 14 -20.82 -5.63 10.84
CA PHE A 14 -19.94 -5.55 9.68
C PHE A 14 -20.58 -4.82 8.48
N GLN A 15 -21.92 -4.86 8.35
CA GLN A 15 -22.62 -4.18 7.26
C GLN A 15 -22.65 -2.65 7.41
N MET A 16 -22.38 -2.12 8.61
CA MET A 16 -22.32 -0.68 8.89
C MET A 16 -20.90 -0.12 9.06
N ALA A 17 -19.89 -0.98 9.12
CA ALA A 17 -18.51 -0.55 9.35
C ALA A 17 -17.91 0.08 8.07
N LYS A 18 -17.42 1.32 8.19
CA LYS A 18 -16.65 1.96 7.11
C LYS A 18 -15.36 1.17 6.86
N PRO A 19 -14.98 0.93 5.60
CA PRO A 19 -13.70 0.31 5.26
C PRO A 19 -12.55 1.15 5.84
N LYS A 20 -11.62 0.49 6.53
CA LYS A 20 -10.41 1.14 7.07
C LYS A 20 -9.25 0.86 6.12
N VAL A 21 -8.67 1.91 5.57
CA VAL A 21 -7.57 1.84 4.59
C VAL A 21 -6.26 2.34 5.22
N GLY A 22 -5.13 1.71 4.89
CA GLY A 22 -3.81 2.11 5.36
C GLY A 22 -3.49 1.66 6.79
N GLN A 23 -4.25 0.70 7.33
CA GLN A 23 -3.96 0.09 8.62
C GLN A 23 -3.08 -1.14 8.45
N ILE A 24 -2.07 -1.25 9.31
CA ILE A 24 -1.29 -2.47 9.42
C ILE A 24 -2.14 -3.46 10.19
N ILE A 25 -2.33 -4.64 9.62
CA ILE A 25 -3.20 -5.67 10.16
C ILE A 25 -2.46 -7.00 10.22
N ARG A 26 -2.87 -7.85 11.16
CA ARG A 26 -2.48 -9.26 11.22
C ARG A 26 -3.71 -10.14 11.26
N LYS A 27 -3.65 -11.32 10.64
CA LYS A 27 -4.69 -12.33 10.79
C LYS A 27 -4.75 -12.76 12.26
N GLU A 28 -5.95 -12.73 12.83
CA GLU A 28 -6.19 -13.18 14.20
C GLU A 28 -6.89 -14.54 14.21
N MET A 29 -7.91 -14.72 13.35
CA MET A 29 -8.72 -15.93 13.35
C MET A 29 -9.28 -16.21 11.96
N GLU A 30 -9.45 -17.50 11.65
CA GLU A 30 -10.19 -17.97 10.49
C GLU A 30 -11.40 -18.77 10.95
N GLY A 31 -12.59 -18.26 10.65
CA GLY A 31 -13.86 -18.96 10.86
C GLY A 31 -14.34 -19.63 9.56
N ARG A 32 -15.43 -20.39 9.64
CA ARG A 32 -15.99 -21.10 8.46
C ARG A 32 -16.49 -20.19 7.33
N LYS A 33 -16.84 -18.93 7.63
CA LYS A 33 -17.42 -17.99 6.66
C LYS A 33 -16.71 -16.64 6.60
N PHE A 34 -15.73 -16.40 7.46
CA PHE A 34 -15.08 -15.11 7.59
C PHE A 34 -13.67 -15.26 8.15
N THR A 35 -12.81 -14.31 7.84
CA THR A 35 -11.49 -14.17 8.44
C THR A 35 -11.43 -12.86 9.20
N LEU A 36 -10.99 -12.92 10.46
CA LEU A 36 -10.81 -11.74 11.30
C LEU A 36 -9.36 -11.27 11.24
N PHE A 37 -9.22 -9.97 11.03
CA PHE A 37 -7.96 -9.26 11.06
C PHE A 37 -7.98 -8.26 12.21
N LYS A 38 -6.84 -8.17 12.91
CA LYS A 38 -6.65 -7.21 14.01
C LYS A 38 -5.65 -6.15 13.58
N LYS A 39 -5.95 -4.90 13.92
CA LYS A 39 -5.01 -3.79 13.78
C LYS A 39 -3.75 -4.06 14.62
N VAL A 40 -2.59 -3.87 14.01
CA VAL A 40 -1.30 -3.87 14.68
C VAL A 40 -0.90 -2.42 14.89
N GLU A 41 -0.61 -2.06 16.13
CA GLU A 41 0.03 -0.79 16.44
C GLU A 41 1.54 -1.03 16.43
N LEU A 42 2.23 -0.33 15.54
CA LEU A 42 3.69 -0.33 15.53
C LEU A 42 4.17 0.72 16.52
N GLU A 43 5.23 0.38 17.25
CA GLU A 43 5.97 1.38 17.99
C GLU A 43 6.51 2.43 17.03
N GLY A 44 6.26 3.68 17.39
CA GLY A 44 6.73 4.84 16.64
C GLY A 44 7.47 5.79 17.56
N GLN A 45 8.52 6.41 17.02
CA GLN A 45 9.24 7.49 17.69
C GLN A 45 8.97 8.77 16.92
N VAL A 46 8.61 9.83 17.65
CA VAL A 46 8.52 11.18 17.08
C VAL A 46 9.80 11.92 17.45
N GLU A 47 10.58 12.31 16.44
CA GLU A 47 11.74 13.18 16.62
C GLU A 47 11.37 14.59 16.19
N MET A 48 11.61 15.56 17.08
CA MET A 48 11.45 16.96 16.76
C MET A 48 12.81 17.57 16.41
N SER A 49 12.89 18.19 15.25
CA SER A 49 14.07 18.91 14.79
C SER A 49 13.74 20.39 14.61
N VAL A 50 14.67 21.26 14.98
CA VAL A 50 14.60 22.70 14.71
C VAL A 50 15.66 23.08 13.69
N ALA A 51 15.35 24.00 12.78
CA ALA A 51 16.40 24.66 12.01
C ALA A 51 17.07 25.73 12.87
N ILE A 52 18.41 25.70 12.91
CA ILE A 52 19.22 26.73 13.56
C ILE A 52 19.84 27.59 12.48
N ASP A 53 19.62 28.90 12.57
CA ASP A 53 20.29 29.85 11.69
C ASP A 53 21.79 29.92 12.06
N LYS A 54 22.64 29.80 11.03
CA LYS A 54 24.09 29.69 11.21
C LYS A 54 24.77 31.01 11.57
N HIS A 55 24.10 32.14 11.37
CA HIS A 55 24.63 33.47 11.62
C HIS A 55 24.29 33.96 13.03
N THR A 56 23.06 33.68 13.47
CA THR A 56 22.50 34.11 14.76
C THR A 56 22.57 33.03 15.83
N ALA A 57 22.87 31.77 15.45
CA ALA A 57 22.83 30.60 16.31
C ALA A 57 21.49 30.43 17.06
N SER A 58 20.41 30.98 16.49
CA SER A 58 19.09 30.98 17.09
C SER A 58 18.14 30.06 16.31
N SER A 59 17.10 29.58 16.98
CA SER A 59 16.06 28.78 16.33
C SER A 59 15.27 29.64 15.36
N GLU A 60 15.18 29.21 14.10
CA GLU A 60 14.39 29.93 13.10
C GLU A 60 12.89 29.77 13.37
N LYS A 61 12.18 30.90 13.33
CA LYS A 61 10.76 30.93 13.65
C LYS A 61 9.97 30.18 12.58
N GLY A 62 9.14 29.21 13.01
CA GLY A 62 8.32 28.40 12.10
C GLY A 62 9.05 27.22 11.47
N MET A 63 10.31 26.97 11.84
CA MET A 63 11.13 25.87 11.32
C MET A 63 11.28 24.75 12.36
N LEU A 64 10.18 24.43 13.04
CA LEU A 64 10.05 23.23 13.86
C LEU A 64 9.44 22.11 13.01
N PHE A 65 10.14 21.00 12.92
CA PHE A 65 9.70 19.83 12.19
C PHE A 65 9.53 18.66 13.16
N ALA A 66 8.42 17.93 13.04
CA ALA A 66 8.21 16.68 13.74
C ALA A 66 8.21 15.54 12.72
N TYR A 67 9.06 14.54 12.94
CA TYR A 67 9.19 13.37 12.09
C TYR A 67 8.75 12.14 12.88
N GLU A 68 7.75 11.43 12.36
CA GLU A 68 7.33 10.14 12.90
C GLU A 68 8.09 9.03 12.18
N TYR A 69 8.83 8.23 12.95
CA TYR A 69 9.47 7.01 12.48
C TYR A 69 8.71 5.81 13.03
N LYS A 70 8.52 4.78 12.20
CA LYS A 70 7.92 3.50 12.60
C LYS A 70 8.95 2.40 12.41
N PHE A 71 9.07 1.51 13.40
CA PHE A 71 10.09 0.47 13.41
C PHE A 71 9.46 -0.93 13.33
N PRO A 72 8.94 -1.35 12.18
CA PRO A 72 8.51 -2.72 11.99
C PRO A 72 9.73 -3.66 11.99
N GLU A 73 9.68 -4.76 12.75
CA GLU A 73 10.78 -5.74 12.76
C GLU A 73 10.94 -6.45 11.41
N LYS A 74 9.83 -6.91 10.82
CA LYS A 74 9.80 -7.64 9.55
C LYS A 74 8.57 -7.26 8.75
N MET A 75 8.78 -7.01 7.46
CA MET A 75 7.72 -6.77 6.48
C MET A 75 7.94 -7.65 5.25
N TRP A 76 6.89 -7.85 4.48
CA TRP A 76 6.97 -8.45 3.16
C TRP A 76 6.24 -7.54 2.17
N ALA A 77 6.68 -7.57 0.92
CA ALA A 77 6.07 -6.84 -0.17
C ALA A 77 6.04 -7.75 -1.41
N LEU A 78 5.10 -7.47 -2.31
CA LEU A 78 5.11 -8.04 -3.66
C LEU A 78 5.78 -7.03 -4.58
N ALA A 79 6.53 -7.55 -5.52
CA ALA A 79 7.15 -6.76 -6.56
C ALA A 79 7.13 -7.55 -7.87
N GLN A 80 7.06 -6.83 -8.98
CA GLN A 80 7.24 -7.44 -10.29
C GLN A 80 8.70 -7.91 -10.42
N PRO A 81 8.97 -9.08 -11.03
CA PRO A 81 10.33 -9.53 -11.30
C PRO A 81 11.13 -8.47 -12.06
N GLY A 82 12.40 -8.31 -11.69
CA GLY A 82 13.29 -7.35 -12.32
C GLY A 82 14.71 -7.46 -11.79
N GLU A 83 15.69 -7.22 -12.66
CA GLU A 83 17.13 -7.43 -12.40
C GLU A 83 17.62 -6.71 -11.14
N VAL A 84 17.05 -5.56 -10.82
CA VAL A 84 17.42 -4.75 -9.64
C VAL A 84 17.03 -5.46 -8.34
N LEU A 85 15.87 -6.11 -8.28
CA LEU A 85 15.43 -6.79 -7.04
C LEU A 85 16.14 -8.11 -6.82
N ASP A 86 16.62 -8.75 -7.89
CA ASP A 86 17.36 -10.00 -7.83
C ASP A 86 18.85 -9.80 -7.46
N SER A 87 19.36 -8.56 -7.53
CA SER A 87 20.78 -8.24 -7.33
C SER A 87 21.07 -7.36 -6.10
N VAL A 88 20.04 -6.88 -5.40
CA VAL A 88 20.19 -5.91 -4.30
C VAL A 88 19.88 -6.54 -2.95
N ASP A 89 20.88 -6.60 -2.08
CA ASP A 89 20.74 -7.08 -0.69
C ASP A 89 20.16 -6.03 0.26
N ARG A 90 20.18 -4.74 -0.13
CA ARG A 90 19.80 -3.63 0.74
C ARG A 90 19.17 -2.48 -0.02
N ILE A 91 17.98 -2.07 0.40
CA ILE A 91 17.26 -0.92 -0.19
C ILE A 91 17.03 0.16 0.84
N PHE A 92 16.78 1.37 0.34
CA PHE A 92 16.36 2.50 1.16
C PHE A 92 14.84 2.68 1.03
N ILE A 93 14.12 2.66 2.14
CA ILE A 93 12.68 2.93 2.22
C ILE A 93 12.44 4.17 3.06
N GLY A 94 11.68 5.12 2.51
CA GLY A 94 11.20 6.31 3.21
C GLY A 94 11.70 7.62 2.60
N ARG A 95 11.61 8.69 3.38
CA ARG A 95 12.08 10.03 3.01
C ARG A 95 13.31 10.39 3.83
N GLY A 96 14.26 11.09 3.23
CA GLY A 96 15.42 11.63 3.95
C GLY A 96 16.58 10.64 4.11
N LYS A 97 17.14 10.17 2.98
CA LYS A 97 18.35 9.31 2.94
C LYS A 97 19.53 9.85 3.76
N SER A 98 19.60 11.17 3.93
CA SER A 98 20.61 11.85 4.71
C SER A 98 20.46 11.76 6.23
N ARG A 99 19.39 11.15 6.76
CA ARG A 99 19.07 11.12 8.20
C ARG A 99 19.35 9.78 8.89
N GLY A 100 20.01 8.85 8.19
CA GLY A 100 20.48 7.59 8.78
C GLY A 100 19.43 6.49 8.96
N PHE A 101 18.14 6.79 8.89
CA PHE A 101 17.04 5.81 8.97
C PHE A 101 16.52 5.40 7.59
N GLY A 102 16.07 4.15 7.44
CA GLY A 102 15.36 3.67 6.24
C GLY A 102 16.10 2.62 5.41
N TRP A 103 17.37 2.33 5.72
CA TRP A 103 18.07 1.21 5.10
C TRP A 103 17.58 -0.13 5.67
N VAL A 104 17.10 -1.00 4.79
CA VAL A 104 16.58 -2.32 5.14
C VAL A 104 17.24 -3.39 4.29
N ASP A 105 17.52 -4.53 4.91
CA ASP A 105 18.02 -5.70 4.20
C ASP A 105 16.83 -6.40 3.51
N VAL A 106 17.03 -6.81 2.26
CA VAL A 106 15.99 -7.42 1.43
C VAL A 106 16.42 -8.82 1.06
N ARG A 107 15.45 -9.75 1.08
CA ARG A 107 15.67 -11.11 0.61
C ARG A 107 14.46 -11.55 -0.19
N LYS A 108 14.71 -12.05 -1.40
CA LYS A 108 13.69 -12.71 -2.20
C LYS A 108 13.25 -13.99 -1.48
N LYS A 109 11.99 -14.03 -1.06
CA LYS A 109 11.45 -15.18 -0.34
C LYS A 109 11.05 -16.31 -1.30
N LYS A 110 10.26 -15.97 -2.32
CA LYS A 110 9.79 -16.89 -3.36
C LYS A 110 9.22 -16.09 -4.53
N GLU A 111 9.11 -16.73 -5.68
CA GLU A 111 8.28 -16.26 -6.78
C GLU A 111 6.87 -16.82 -6.65
N ILE A 112 5.88 -16.06 -7.08
CA ILE A 112 4.48 -16.47 -7.11
C ILE A 112 3.91 -16.12 -8.47
N ASP A 113 3.15 -17.07 -9.03
CA ASP A 113 2.31 -16.80 -10.18
C ASP A 113 0.99 -16.25 -9.67
N VAL A 114 0.64 -15.05 -10.14
CA VAL A 114 -0.62 -14.39 -9.81
C VAL A 114 -1.51 -14.41 -11.05
N GLU A 115 -2.76 -14.82 -10.89
CA GLU A 115 -3.73 -14.70 -11.98
C GLU A 115 -4.08 -13.21 -12.16
N GLU A 116 -3.68 -12.63 -13.28
CA GLU A 116 -3.89 -11.19 -13.54
C GLU A 116 -5.07 -10.91 -14.47
N GLU A 117 -5.53 -11.90 -15.25
CA GLU A 117 -6.49 -11.70 -16.34
C GLU A 117 -7.92 -12.20 -16.04
N GLY A 118 -8.86 -11.72 -16.86
CA GLY A 118 -10.23 -12.22 -16.93
C GLY A 118 -11.19 -11.57 -15.94
N LYS A 119 -12.37 -12.18 -15.79
CA LYS A 119 -13.42 -11.67 -14.91
C LYS A 119 -13.16 -12.08 -13.46
N GLY A 120 -13.32 -11.14 -12.52
CA GLY A 120 -13.12 -11.40 -11.09
C GLY A 120 -13.21 -10.18 -10.19
N LYS A 121 -12.70 -10.32 -8.96
CA LYS A 121 -12.48 -9.23 -8.01
C LYS A 121 -10.99 -8.94 -7.95
N TYR A 122 -10.63 -7.69 -8.16
CA TYR A 122 -9.26 -7.20 -8.16
C TYR A 122 -9.02 -6.33 -6.95
N TYR A 123 -8.05 -6.72 -6.12
CA TYR A 123 -7.63 -5.93 -4.96
C TYR A 123 -6.46 -5.03 -5.35
N CYS A 124 -6.65 -3.73 -5.13
CA CYS A 124 -5.66 -2.70 -5.42
C CYS A 124 -4.59 -2.65 -4.33
N LEU A 125 -3.42 -3.20 -4.60
CA LEU A 125 -2.24 -3.10 -3.72
C LEU A 125 -1.61 -1.70 -3.76
N SER A 126 -1.83 -1.00 -4.86
CA SER A 126 -1.49 0.42 -5.05
C SER A 126 -2.73 1.18 -5.51
N GLN A 127 -2.61 2.50 -5.71
CA GLN A 127 -3.70 3.27 -6.28
C GLN A 127 -4.03 2.77 -7.70
N CYS A 128 -5.32 2.61 -7.99
CA CYS A 128 -5.80 2.07 -9.26
C CYS A 128 -6.62 3.11 -10.04
N VAL A 129 -6.56 3.01 -11.36
CA VAL A 129 -7.38 3.75 -12.32
C VAL A 129 -7.99 2.78 -13.32
N PRO A 130 -9.34 2.71 -13.40
CA PRO A 130 -10.02 1.93 -14.44
C PRO A 130 -9.67 2.40 -15.86
N THR A 131 -9.54 3.71 -16.04
CA THR A 131 -9.24 4.34 -17.33
C THR A 131 -8.29 5.52 -17.11
N LEU A 132 -7.26 5.65 -17.94
CA LEU A 132 -6.33 6.78 -17.92
C LEU A 132 -5.84 7.06 -19.34
N PHE A 133 -5.80 8.34 -19.75
CA PHE A 133 -5.33 8.78 -21.08
C PHE A 133 -5.97 8.03 -22.27
N GLY A 134 -7.28 7.77 -22.21
CA GLY A 134 -8.02 7.06 -23.26
C GLY A 134 -7.79 5.55 -23.29
N LYS A 135 -6.96 4.99 -22.39
CA LYS A 135 -6.75 3.56 -22.22
C LYS A 135 -7.60 3.02 -21.08
N THR A 136 -8.26 1.89 -21.32
CA THR A 136 -9.04 1.16 -20.31
C THR A 136 -8.22 -0.01 -19.79
N TYR A 137 -8.08 -0.09 -18.47
CA TYR A 137 -7.36 -1.16 -17.75
C TYR A 137 -8.33 -2.16 -17.12
N PHE A 138 -9.51 -1.67 -16.71
CA PHE A 138 -10.56 -2.48 -16.09
C PHE A 138 -11.90 -2.16 -16.74
N GLN A 139 -12.60 -3.17 -17.23
CA GLN A 139 -14.04 -3.10 -17.49
C GLN A 139 -14.77 -3.32 -16.18
N VAL A 140 -15.32 -2.26 -15.62
CA VAL A 140 -15.82 -2.24 -14.24
C VAL A 140 -17.30 -2.57 -14.19
N ASP A 141 -17.64 -3.64 -13.47
CA ASP A 141 -19.02 -3.94 -13.07
C ASP A 141 -19.37 -3.16 -11.78
N LYS A 142 -18.47 -3.17 -10.79
CA LYS A 142 -18.68 -2.53 -9.48
C LYS A 142 -17.35 -2.19 -8.78
N ILE A 143 -17.35 -1.13 -7.99
CA ILE A 143 -16.19 -0.72 -7.17
C ILE A 143 -16.59 -0.71 -5.69
N TYR A 144 -15.69 -1.20 -4.84
CA TYR A 144 -15.76 -1.08 -3.40
C TYR A 144 -14.50 -0.37 -2.90
N GLY A 145 -14.62 0.89 -2.51
CA GLY A 145 -13.49 1.69 -2.05
C GLY A 145 -13.74 3.18 -2.26
N ASP A 146 -12.75 3.97 -1.88
CA ASP A 146 -12.81 5.43 -1.96
C ASP A 146 -11.88 5.96 -3.05
N LEU A 147 -12.21 7.14 -3.57
CA LEU A 147 -11.30 7.91 -4.41
C LEU A 147 -10.35 8.74 -3.56
N SER A 148 -9.12 8.85 -4.02
CA SER A 148 -8.06 9.68 -3.45
C SER A 148 -7.35 10.45 -4.56
N TYR A 149 -6.66 11.52 -4.21
CA TYR A 149 -5.75 12.16 -5.14
C TYR A 149 -4.48 11.33 -5.27
N TYR A 150 -4.21 10.86 -6.49
CA TYR A 150 -2.90 10.37 -6.86
C TYR A 150 -1.99 11.58 -7.10
N ILE A 151 -0.89 11.64 -6.37
CA ILE A 151 0.18 12.63 -6.56
C ILE A 151 1.48 11.85 -6.45
N SER A 152 2.12 11.57 -7.58
CA SER A 152 3.39 10.85 -7.57
C SER A 152 4.54 11.73 -8.02
N TRP A 153 5.70 11.42 -7.42
CA TRP A 153 6.98 11.99 -7.76
C TRP A 153 7.68 11.03 -8.69
N PHE A 154 7.95 11.46 -9.92
CA PHE A 154 9.07 10.95 -10.68
C PHE A 154 10.18 11.99 -10.56
N THR A 155 11.26 11.62 -9.90
CA THR A 155 12.53 12.31 -10.04
C THR A 155 13.44 11.30 -10.68
N ASN A 156 13.74 11.45 -11.96
CA ASN A 156 14.97 10.91 -12.53
C ASN A 156 15.98 12.07 -12.59
N ASP A 157 17.26 11.75 -12.79
CA ASP A 157 18.34 12.76 -12.78
C ASP A 157 18.21 13.81 -13.91
N GLU A 158 17.27 13.62 -14.85
CA GLU A 158 17.16 14.39 -16.09
C GLU A 158 15.84 15.19 -16.24
N HIS A 159 14.78 14.85 -15.50
CA HIS A 159 13.44 15.42 -15.69
C HIS A 159 12.79 15.79 -14.35
N GLU A 160 12.77 17.09 -14.06
CA GLU A 160 11.85 17.70 -13.10
C GLU A 160 10.54 18.06 -13.82
N GLY A 161 9.60 17.12 -13.92
CA GLY A 161 8.31 17.37 -14.58
C GLY A 161 7.18 17.72 -13.61
N TYR A 162 6.08 18.22 -14.17
CA TYR A 162 4.84 18.47 -13.43
C TYR A 162 4.30 17.16 -12.85
N ARG A 163 4.05 17.15 -11.53
CA ARG A 163 3.48 16.00 -10.84
C ARG A 163 2.06 15.72 -11.38
N PRO A 164 1.80 14.57 -12.02
CA PRO A 164 0.46 14.23 -12.46
C PRO A 164 -0.41 14.12 -11.22
N SER A 165 -1.45 14.94 -11.17
CA SER A 165 -2.44 14.94 -10.11
C SER A 165 -3.82 14.61 -10.68
N PHE A 166 -4.37 13.48 -10.31
CA PHE A 166 -5.71 13.07 -10.72
C PHE A 166 -6.36 12.21 -9.65
N LYS A 167 -7.67 11.96 -9.77
CA LYS A 167 -8.39 11.09 -8.85
C LYS A 167 -8.16 9.63 -9.25
N ALA A 168 -7.73 8.81 -8.29
CA ALA A 168 -7.55 7.37 -8.43
C ALA A 168 -8.26 6.66 -7.28
N LEU A 169 -8.60 5.38 -7.49
CA LEU A 169 -9.02 4.50 -6.41
C LEU A 169 -7.88 4.37 -5.42
N LYS A 170 -8.20 4.52 -4.13
CA LYS A 170 -7.24 4.38 -3.06
C LYS A 170 -6.72 2.94 -2.97
N GLU A 171 -5.49 2.75 -2.50
CA GLU A 171 -5.00 1.42 -2.13
C GLU A 171 -6.00 0.70 -1.20
N GLY A 172 -6.13 -0.61 -1.34
CA GLY A 172 -7.12 -1.42 -0.64
C GLY A 172 -8.51 -1.45 -1.25
N SER A 173 -8.77 -0.69 -2.31
CA SER A 173 -10.04 -0.76 -3.05
C SER A 173 -10.17 -2.10 -3.79
N ILE A 174 -11.42 -2.55 -4.00
CA ILE A 174 -11.75 -3.74 -4.79
C ILE A 174 -12.50 -3.33 -6.05
N ILE A 175 -12.00 -3.75 -7.20
CA ILE A 175 -12.66 -3.60 -8.50
C ILE A 175 -13.26 -4.95 -8.88
N GLN A 176 -14.58 -5.02 -9.00
CA GLN A 176 -15.27 -6.17 -9.57
C GLN A 176 -15.50 -5.92 -11.06
N GLY A 177 -15.00 -6.80 -11.91
CA GLY A 177 -15.04 -6.61 -13.36
C GLY A 177 -14.03 -7.49 -14.08
N GLU A 178 -13.56 -7.02 -15.23
CA GLU A 178 -12.57 -7.72 -16.06
C GLU A 178 -11.34 -6.86 -16.33
N ARG A 179 -10.14 -7.42 -16.16
CA ARG A 179 -8.89 -6.75 -16.51
C ARG A 179 -8.56 -6.96 -17.99
N THR A 180 -8.24 -5.89 -18.71
CA THR A 180 -7.91 -5.93 -20.13
C THR A 180 -6.49 -6.46 -20.36
N LYS A 181 -6.30 -7.31 -21.38
CA LYS A 181 -4.99 -7.91 -21.72
C LYS A 181 -3.95 -6.95 -22.30
N GLU A 182 -4.39 -5.84 -22.88
CA GLU A 182 -3.54 -4.98 -23.72
C GLU A 182 -2.63 -4.02 -22.94
N ASN A 183 -2.67 -4.02 -21.60
CA ASN A 183 -2.00 -3.02 -20.79
C ASN A 183 -1.15 -3.64 -19.69
N PRO A 184 0.08 -3.11 -19.45
CA PRO A 184 1.01 -3.69 -18.50
C PRO A 184 0.41 -3.72 -17.09
N PRO A 185 0.71 -4.77 -16.30
CA PRO A 185 0.09 -5.00 -15.00
C PRO A 185 0.50 -3.97 -13.94
N LEU A 186 1.61 -3.28 -14.15
CA LEU A 186 2.06 -2.16 -13.34
C LEU A 186 2.39 -1.00 -14.26
N LEU A 187 1.70 0.13 -14.08
CA LEU A 187 2.05 1.37 -14.75
C LEU A 187 3.24 2.03 -14.04
N SER A 188 4.00 2.82 -14.79
CA SER A 188 5.05 3.68 -14.24
C SER A 188 4.52 4.47 -13.04
N ALA A 189 5.38 4.69 -12.05
CA ALA A 189 5.04 5.38 -10.80
C ALA A 189 4.02 4.63 -9.90
N GLY A 190 3.93 3.30 -10.06
CA GLY A 190 3.27 2.41 -9.08
C GLY A 190 1.75 2.43 -9.14
N LEU A 191 1.17 2.64 -10.33
CA LEU A 191 -0.27 2.63 -10.55
C LEU A 191 -0.74 1.26 -11.03
N ASN A 192 -1.99 0.92 -10.72
CA ASN A 192 -2.66 -0.31 -11.18
C ASN A 192 -1.99 -1.61 -10.75
N PHE A 193 -1.17 -1.60 -9.68
CA PHE A 193 -0.79 -2.84 -9.03
C PHE A 193 -2.01 -3.44 -8.34
N ALA A 194 -2.70 -4.32 -9.06
CA ALA A 194 -3.88 -5.00 -8.62
C ALA A 194 -3.78 -6.48 -8.94
N ILE A 195 -4.35 -7.29 -8.05
CA ILE A 195 -4.28 -8.75 -8.13
C ILE A 195 -5.67 -9.33 -7.98
N LYS A 196 -5.95 -10.39 -8.74
CA LYS A 196 -7.23 -11.09 -8.64
C LYS A 196 -7.27 -11.84 -7.30
N ILE A 197 -8.35 -11.66 -6.56
CA ILE A 197 -8.55 -12.30 -5.25
C ILE A 197 -9.93 -12.94 -5.17
N GLU A 198 -10.00 -14.07 -4.46
CA GLU A 198 -11.27 -14.61 -3.97
C GLU A 198 -11.71 -13.83 -2.71
N ASP A 199 -10.75 -13.66 -1.80
CA ASP A 199 -10.84 -12.91 -0.55
C ASP A 199 -9.45 -12.38 -0.12
N LEU A 200 -9.40 -11.64 1.00
CA LEU A 200 -8.14 -11.08 1.52
C LEU A 200 -7.16 -12.15 2.05
N THR A 201 -7.61 -13.37 2.32
CA THR A 201 -6.72 -14.46 2.76
C THR A 201 -5.83 -14.95 1.63
N THR A 202 -6.25 -14.76 0.37
CA THR A 202 -5.40 -15.04 -0.80
C THR A 202 -4.01 -14.40 -0.64
N LEU A 203 -3.96 -13.16 -0.12
CA LEU A 203 -2.70 -12.44 0.13
C LEU A 203 -1.79 -13.11 1.15
N LEU A 204 -2.39 -13.76 2.15
CA LEU A 204 -1.66 -14.39 3.25
C LEU A 204 -1.10 -15.76 2.89
N ARG A 205 -1.69 -16.45 1.89
CA ARG A 205 -1.17 -17.74 1.40
C ARG A 205 0.25 -17.59 0.84
N TRP A 206 0.60 -16.39 0.39
CA TRP A 206 1.93 -16.10 -0.14
C TRP A 206 2.95 -15.73 0.94
N GLN A 207 2.51 -15.49 2.18
CA GLN A 207 3.43 -15.28 3.30
C GLN A 207 4.03 -16.59 3.82
N ALA A 208 3.41 -17.75 3.58
CA ALA A 208 3.93 -19.05 4.00
C ALA A 208 5.29 -19.36 3.34
#